data_AF-A0A7V3Y272-F1
#
_entry.id   AF-A0A7V3Y272-F1
#
_cell.length_a   1.000
_cell.length_b   1.000
_cell.length_c   1.000
_cell.angle_alpha   90.00
_cell.angle_beta   90.00
_cell.angle_gamma   90.00
#
_symmetry.space_group_name_H-M   'P 1'
#
loop_
_entity.id
_entity.type
_entity.pdbx_description
1 polymer ?
#
loop_
_entity_poly.entity_id
_entity_poly.type
_entity_poly.pdbx_seq_one_letter_code
_entity_poly.pdbx_strand_id
1 'polypeptide(L)'
;MLIVPLIITLVFHNTPSQQQFIAKLYKQQEYYQCIAELRRYSIMTGADTDYSIAYCYYKGNRLTEAQSVLHNKPNNDTRHLLLLANIYTALQQYTSALQTLYMCDSGRDPSLQLILYKNILAVHVAHYDWDSALSFYTSHSDELHQMRDVFAVLNKAKQETKNPYAAAVLSAILPGAGHMYARHYADGIVSFVTVAILAGATYFSYTKGNTGLFYTCGALTAIGYAGNVYSAYTSTLHSNELMNSYYRTKINNEFLQYSLEIFLPEWMK
;
A
#
# COMPACT_ATOMS: atom_id res chain seq x y z
N MET A 1 -10.24 55.85 40.72
CA MET A 1 -10.64 55.06 39.55
C MET A 1 -9.48 55.14 38.56
N LEU A 2 -8.84 54.09 38.07
CA LEU A 2 -9.02 52.65 38.19
C LEU A 2 -7.65 52.09 37.79
N ILE A 3 -6.89 51.51 38.74
CA ILE A 3 -5.66 50.77 38.42
C ILE A 3 -6.14 49.41 37.91
N VAL A 4 -6.07 49.20 36.61
CA VAL A 4 -6.23 47.87 36.00
C VAL A 4 -4.91 47.13 36.20
N PRO A 5 -4.85 46.02 36.95
CA PRO A 5 -3.63 45.26 37.02
C PRO A 5 -3.49 44.44 35.73
N LEU A 6 -2.45 44.81 35.01
CA LEU A 6 -1.62 44.00 34.13
C LEU A 6 -1.47 42.56 34.67
N ILE A 7 -2.30 41.61 34.23
CA ILE A 7 -2.05 40.17 34.43
C ILE A 7 -1.09 39.73 33.33
N ILE A 8 0.19 40.00 33.54
CA ILE A 8 1.30 39.36 32.82
C ILE A 8 1.49 37.98 33.44
N THR A 9 1.24 36.96 32.60
CA THR A 9 1.86 35.63 32.57
C THR A 9 2.57 35.14 33.84
N LEU A 10 1.88 34.25 34.55
CA LEU A 10 2.51 33.17 35.32
C LEU A 10 1.87 31.86 34.86
N VAL A 11 2.22 31.44 33.64
CA VAL A 11 1.99 30.05 33.22
C VAL A 11 3.03 29.23 33.98
N PHE A 12 2.54 28.40 34.90
CA PHE A 12 3.33 27.57 35.77
C PHE A 12 4.43 26.81 35.01
N HIS A 13 5.67 27.09 35.41
CA HIS A 13 6.89 26.49 34.92
C HIS A 13 7.01 25.07 35.49
N ASN A 14 6.57 24.05 34.74
CA ASN A 14 6.84 22.67 35.11
C ASN A 14 6.89 21.78 33.86
N THR A 15 8.03 21.78 33.17
CA THR A 15 8.31 20.93 31.99
C THR A 15 7.88 19.45 32.16
N PRO A 16 8.07 18.82 33.34
CA PRO A 16 7.54 17.48 33.62
C PRO A 16 6.01 17.35 33.53
N SER A 17 5.24 18.37 33.95
CA SER A 17 3.77 18.31 33.87
C SER A 17 3.27 18.42 32.43
N GLN A 18 3.98 19.19 31.59
CA GLN A 18 3.65 19.31 30.16
C GLN A 18 3.97 18.02 29.40
N GLN A 19 5.10 17.37 29.68
CA GLN A 19 5.44 16.06 29.11
C GLN A 19 4.40 15.00 29.46
N GLN A 20 3.97 14.93 30.73
CA GLN A 20 2.91 14.02 31.17
C GLN A 20 1.59 14.29 30.46
N PHE A 21 1.23 15.56 30.23
CA PHE A 21 0.03 15.92 29.51
C PHE A 21 0.09 15.50 28.03
N ILE A 22 1.20 15.76 27.34
CA ILE A 22 1.44 15.32 25.95
C ILE A 22 1.34 13.80 25.84
N ALA A 23 1.99 13.06 26.75
CA ALA A 23 1.95 11.60 26.78
C ALA A 23 0.52 11.08 27.01
N LYS A 24 -0.26 11.73 27.87
CA LYS A 24 -1.68 11.41 28.09
C LYS A 24 -2.50 11.61 26.81
N LEU A 25 -2.34 12.74 26.12
CA LEU A 25 -3.04 13.01 24.86
C LEU A 25 -2.68 11.97 23.79
N TYR A 26 -1.39 11.63 23.68
CA TYR A 26 -0.91 10.60 22.76
C TYR A 26 -1.53 9.22 23.06
N LYS A 27 -1.55 8.79 24.33
CA LYS A 27 -2.20 7.54 24.78
C LYS A 27 -3.69 7.52 24.53
N GLN A 28 -4.35 8.67 24.58
CA GLN A 28 -5.76 8.85 24.24
C GLN A 28 -6.02 8.92 22.73
N GLN A 29 -4.98 8.81 21.90
CA GLN A 29 -5.05 8.95 20.43
C GLN A 29 -5.54 10.33 19.97
N GLU A 30 -5.45 11.34 20.83
CA GLU A 30 -5.78 12.75 20.55
C GLU A 30 -4.60 13.42 19.82
N TYR A 31 -4.21 12.87 18.67
CA TYR A 31 -2.97 13.24 17.97
C TYR A 31 -2.89 14.73 17.61
N TYR A 32 -4.02 15.36 17.26
CA TYR A 32 -4.06 16.79 16.92
C TYR A 32 -3.82 17.71 18.11
N GLN A 33 -4.41 17.36 19.26
CA GLN A 33 -4.16 18.09 20.51
C GLN A 33 -2.71 17.87 20.97
N CYS A 34 -2.23 16.63 20.84
CA CYS A 34 -0.84 16.28 21.10
C CYS A 34 0.13 17.12 20.25
N ILE A 35 -0.14 17.31 18.95
CA ILE A 35 0.67 18.18 18.07
C ILE A 35 0.70 19.62 18.57
N ALA A 36 -0.43 20.18 18.97
CA ALA A 36 -0.49 21.55 19.50
C ALA A 36 0.39 21.71 20.75
N GLU A 37 0.34 20.74 21.65
CA GLU A 37 1.16 20.73 22.86
C GLU A 37 2.65 20.45 22.58
N LEU A 38 2.97 19.59 21.62
CA LEU A 38 4.36 19.36 21.17
C LEU A 38 4.99 20.62 20.57
N ARG A 39 4.22 21.40 19.80
CA ARG A 39 4.68 22.70 19.28
C ARG A 39 4.92 23.70 20.41
N ARG A 40 4.00 23.80 21.37
CA ARG A 40 4.17 24.65 22.56
C ARG A 40 5.42 24.25 23.36
N TYR A 41 5.58 22.95 23.60
CA TYR A 41 6.73 22.39 24.31
C TYR A 41 8.05 22.71 23.60
N SER A 42 8.11 22.57 22.27
CA SER A 42 9.29 22.93 21.47
C SER A 42 9.62 24.42 21.58
N ILE A 43 8.63 25.31 21.49
CA ILE A 43 8.82 26.76 21.66
C ILE A 43 9.36 27.09 23.06
N MET A 44 8.87 26.41 24.09
CA MET A 44 9.25 26.68 25.48
C MET A 44 10.64 26.15 25.86
N THR A 45 11.03 25.01 25.30
CA THR A 45 12.23 24.27 25.73
C THR A 45 13.36 24.28 24.69
N GLY A 46 13.06 24.63 23.44
CA GLY A 46 13.97 24.46 22.31
C GLY A 46 14.14 23.00 21.86
N ALA A 47 13.37 22.05 22.40
CA ALA A 47 13.46 20.65 22.04
C ALA A 47 13.01 20.39 20.59
N ASP A 48 13.73 19.52 19.88
CA ASP A 48 13.33 19.03 18.56
C ASP A 48 12.19 18.02 18.70
N THR A 49 10.98 18.43 18.31
CA THR A 49 9.77 17.59 18.36
C THR A 49 9.23 17.26 16.97
N ASP A 50 9.97 17.57 15.90
CA ASP A 50 9.48 17.43 14.52
C ASP A 50 9.13 15.98 14.17
N TYR A 51 9.96 15.04 14.60
CA TYR A 51 9.66 13.61 14.47
C TYR A 51 8.34 13.24 15.15
N SER A 52 8.15 13.65 16.41
CA SER A 52 6.92 13.37 17.17
C SER A 52 5.69 14.02 16.54
N ILE A 53 5.82 15.26 16.04
CA ILE A 53 4.75 15.98 15.35
C ILE A 53 4.39 15.26 14.04
N ALA A 54 5.38 14.94 13.21
CA ALA A 54 5.16 14.22 11.95
C ALA A 54 4.57 12.84 12.20
N TYR A 55 5.03 12.13 13.23
CA TYR A 55 4.50 10.83 13.62
C TYR A 55 3.04 10.92 14.07
N CYS A 56 2.67 11.94 14.86
CA CYS A 56 1.27 12.19 15.21
C CYS A 56 0.41 12.52 13.99
N TYR A 57 0.91 13.32 13.02
CA TYR A 57 0.19 13.57 11.77
C TYR A 57 0.00 12.28 10.96
N TYR A 58 1.03 11.44 10.87
CA TYR A 58 0.98 10.14 10.22
C TYR A 58 -0.08 9.23 10.86
N LYS A 59 -0.07 9.10 12.20
CA LYS A 59 -1.07 8.33 12.96
C LYS A 59 -2.49 8.92 12.84
N GLY A 60 -2.60 10.23 12.71
CA GLY A 60 -3.85 10.94 12.43
C GLY A 60 -4.32 10.92 10.97
N ASN A 61 -3.63 10.19 10.08
CA ASN A 61 -3.91 10.07 8.64
C ASN A 61 -3.84 11.41 7.86
N ARG A 62 -3.02 12.35 8.33
CA ARG A 62 -2.74 13.65 7.67
C ARG A 62 -1.36 13.60 7.04
N LEU A 63 -1.28 12.80 5.98
CA LEU A 63 0.00 12.39 5.36
C LEU A 63 0.74 13.55 4.70
N THR A 64 0.03 14.50 4.08
CA THR A 64 0.64 15.67 3.44
C THR A 64 1.24 16.64 4.45
N GLU A 65 0.58 16.83 5.60
CA GLU A 65 1.15 17.58 6.72
C GLU A 65 2.31 16.85 7.38
N ALA A 66 2.24 15.53 7.54
CA ALA A 66 3.35 14.74 8.04
C ALA A 66 4.58 14.89 7.13
N GLN A 67 4.37 14.83 5.80
CA GLN A 67 5.42 15.03 4.81
C GLN A 67 6.02 16.43 4.90
N SER A 68 5.21 17.49 5.02
CA SER A 68 5.71 18.86 5.03
C SER A 68 6.55 19.22 6.26
N VAL A 69 6.26 18.59 7.40
CA VAL A 69 7.07 18.72 8.62
C VAL A 69 8.48 18.17 8.41
N LEU A 70 8.62 17.03 7.71
CA LEU A 70 9.90 16.35 7.52
C LEU A 70 10.69 16.85 6.30
N HIS A 71 10.02 17.20 5.21
CA HIS A 71 10.67 17.56 3.94
C HIS A 71 11.53 18.82 4.03
N ASN A 72 11.24 19.72 4.97
CA ASN A 72 11.95 21.00 5.11
C ASN A 72 13.22 20.92 5.98
N LYS A 73 13.57 19.74 6.52
CA LYS A 73 14.77 19.58 7.36
C LYS A 73 16.02 19.25 6.50
N PRO A 74 17.12 20.01 6.65
CA PRO A 74 18.35 19.80 5.88
C PRO A 74 19.25 18.67 6.40
N ASN A 75 18.93 18.07 7.55
CA ASN A 75 19.76 17.05 8.19
C ASN A 75 18.91 15.82 8.54
N ASN A 76 18.78 14.92 7.56
CA ASN A 76 17.87 13.79 7.62
C ASN A 76 18.49 12.62 8.39
N ASP A 77 18.38 12.66 9.73
CA ASP A 77 18.61 11.49 10.59
C ASP A 77 17.75 10.30 10.10
N THR A 78 18.31 9.09 10.12
CA THR A 78 17.71 7.83 9.66
C THR A 78 16.28 7.64 10.17
N ARG A 79 15.96 8.05 11.41
CA ARG A 79 14.57 7.97 11.92
C ARG A 79 13.58 8.80 11.11
N HIS A 80 13.97 10.00 10.66
CA HIS A 80 13.12 10.87 9.85
C HIS A 80 12.96 10.31 8.44
N LEU A 81 14.03 9.75 7.86
CA LEU A 81 13.98 9.09 6.56
C LEU A 81 13.07 7.87 6.57
N LEU A 82 13.16 7.03 7.60
CA LEU A 82 12.25 5.88 7.78
C LEU A 82 10.80 6.34 7.84
N LEU A 83 10.47 7.32 8.70
CA LEU A 83 9.10 7.84 8.78
C LEU A 83 8.62 8.46 7.47
N LEU A 84 9.47 9.26 6.81
CA LEU A 84 9.16 9.89 5.53
C LEU A 84 8.90 8.85 4.43
N ALA A 85 9.67 7.77 4.38
CA ALA A 85 9.43 6.67 3.45
C ALA A 85 8.07 5.97 3.70
N ASN A 86 7.66 5.81 4.96
CA ASN A 86 6.33 5.26 5.28
C ASN A 86 5.21 6.21 4.85
N ILE A 87 5.40 7.52 5.04
CA ILE A 87 4.47 8.54 4.55
C ILE A 87 4.38 8.48 3.01
N TYR A 88 5.50 8.41 2.30
CA TYR A 88 5.51 8.25 0.85
C TYR A 88 4.83 6.96 0.39
N THR A 89 5.03 5.86 1.10
CA THR A 89 4.37 4.57 0.81
C THR A 89 2.87 4.68 0.99
N ALA A 90 2.40 5.33 2.06
CA ALA A 90 0.98 5.57 2.31
C ALA A 90 0.35 6.51 1.26
N LEU A 91 1.13 7.43 0.69
CA LEU A 91 0.74 8.29 -0.44
C LEU A 91 0.87 7.60 -1.81
N GLN A 92 1.23 6.31 -1.86
CA GLN A 92 1.50 5.53 -3.09
C GLN A 92 2.66 6.08 -3.94
N GLN A 93 3.56 6.85 -3.34
CA GLN A 93 4.77 7.40 -3.98
C GLN A 93 5.96 6.44 -3.76
N TYR A 94 5.85 5.23 -4.29
CA TYR A 94 6.79 4.13 -4.00
C TYR A 94 8.25 4.43 -4.42
N THR A 95 8.45 5.11 -5.55
CA THR A 95 9.79 5.51 -6.00
C THR A 95 10.45 6.46 -5.01
N SER A 96 9.72 7.49 -4.53
CA SER A 96 10.21 8.43 -3.52
C SER A 96 10.49 7.73 -2.19
N ALA A 97 9.64 6.78 -1.80
CA ALA A 97 9.85 5.97 -0.60
C ALA A 97 11.17 5.19 -0.68
N LEU A 98 11.41 4.45 -1.77
CA LEU A 98 12.65 3.70 -1.97
C LEU A 98 13.88 4.61 -2.01
N GLN A 99 13.83 5.72 -2.77
CA GLN A 99 14.92 6.69 -2.82
C GLN A 99 15.28 7.22 -1.43
N THR A 100 14.27 7.52 -0.60
CA THR A 100 14.45 7.97 0.78
C THR A 100 15.11 6.89 1.65
N LEU A 101 14.68 5.62 1.51
CA LEU A 101 15.26 4.51 2.28
C LEU A 101 16.70 4.21 1.88
N TYR A 102 17.07 4.34 0.61
CA TYR A 102 18.46 4.15 0.17
C TYR A 102 19.41 5.28 0.62
N MET A 103 18.88 6.40 1.11
CA MET A 103 19.69 7.45 1.76
C MET A 103 19.96 7.15 3.25
N CYS A 104 19.26 6.19 3.85
CA CYS A 104 19.46 5.84 5.25
C CYS A 104 20.85 5.24 5.46
N ASP A 105 21.65 5.85 6.34
CA ASP A 105 22.81 5.19 6.91
C ASP A 105 22.33 4.33 8.09
N SER A 106 22.34 3.01 7.91
CA SER A 106 22.04 2.06 9.00
C SER A 106 23.25 1.82 9.91
N GLY A 107 24.43 2.37 9.57
CA GLY A 107 25.66 2.16 10.31
C GLY A 107 26.01 0.67 10.44
N ARG A 108 26.64 0.31 11.56
CA ARG A 108 26.87 -1.09 11.98
C ARG A 108 25.82 -1.59 12.99
N ASP A 109 24.68 -0.90 13.13
CA ASP A 109 23.63 -1.31 14.08
C ASP A 109 22.69 -2.36 13.43
N PRO A 110 22.75 -3.63 13.86
CA PRO A 110 21.95 -4.69 13.26
C PRO A 110 20.44 -4.48 13.43
N SER A 111 20.03 -3.80 14.51
CA SER A 111 18.61 -3.58 14.80
C SER A 111 17.99 -2.55 13.85
N LEU A 112 18.72 -1.46 13.57
CA LEU A 112 18.30 -0.43 12.62
C LEU A 112 18.35 -0.95 11.17
N GLN A 113 19.35 -1.77 10.84
CA GLN A 113 19.46 -2.41 9.53
C GLN A 113 18.26 -3.34 9.25
N LEU A 114 17.84 -4.15 10.24
CA LEU A 114 16.66 -5.00 10.11
C LEU A 114 15.39 -4.17 9.86
N ILE A 115 15.21 -3.05 10.58
CA ILE A 115 14.08 -2.14 10.37
C ILE A 115 14.13 -1.58 8.95
N LEU A 116 15.28 -1.09 8.49
CA LEU A 116 15.45 -0.56 7.15
C LEU A 116 15.07 -1.58 6.07
N TYR A 117 15.56 -2.82 6.16
CA TYR A 117 15.25 -3.86 5.19
C TYR A 117 13.79 -4.28 5.21
N LYS A 118 13.17 -4.36 6.39
CA LYS A 118 11.71 -4.54 6.50
C LYS A 118 10.95 -3.42 5.82
N ASN A 119 11.39 -2.17 5.94
CA ASN A 119 10.76 -1.02 5.28
C ASN A 119 10.89 -1.10 3.74
N ILE A 120 12.08 -1.40 3.21
CA ILE A 120 12.29 -1.54 1.76
C ILE A 120 11.41 -2.67 1.21
N LEU A 121 11.39 -3.81 1.90
CA LEU A 121 10.54 -4.93 1.52
C LEU A 121 9.05 -4.57 1.58
N ALA A 122 8.61 -3.83 2.61
CA ALA A 122 7.25 -3.34 2.74
C ALA A 122 6.84 -2.43 1.57
N VAL A 123 7.74 -1.60 1.05
CA VAL A 123 7.48 -0.74 -0.11
C VAL A 123 7.23 -1.57 -1.36
N HIS A 124 8.08 -2.56 -1.65
CA HIS A 124 7.88 -3.46 -2.80
C HIS A 124 6.58 -4.26 -2.69
N VAL A 125 6.27 -4.76 -1.50
CA VAL A 125 5.02 -5.47 -1.21
C VAL A 125 3.80 -4.55 -1.35
N ALA A 126 3.90 -3.28 -0.92
CA ALA A 126 2.84 -2.29 -1.09
C ALA A 126 2.61 -1.93 -2.57
N HIS A 127 3.68 -1.91 -3.37
CA HIS A 127 3.65 -1.67 -4.81
C HIS A 127 3.19 -2.89 -5.63
N TYR A 128 2.99 -4.05 -5.01
CA TYR A 128 2.74 -5.35 -5.67
C TYR A 128 3.84 -5.78 -6.65
N ASP A 129 5.05 -5.26 -6.46
CA ASP A 129 6.23 -5.64 -7.23
C ASP A 129 6.88 -6.86 -6.59
N TRP A 130 6.25 -8.01 -6.81
CA TRP A 130 6.67 -9.29 -6.23
C TRP A 130 8.05 -9.73 -6.71
N ASP A 131 8.45 -9.33 -7.93
CA ASP A 131 9.77 -9.61 -8.49
C ASP A 131 10.87 -8.88 -7.73
N SER A 132 10.71 -7.57 -7.52
CA SER A 132 11.67 -6.79 -6.72
C SER A 132 11.64 -7.17 -5.25
N ALA A 133 10.46 -7.47 -4.69
CA ALA A 133 10.35 -7.95 -3.31
C ALA A 133 11.13 -9.26 -3.10
N LEU A 134 10.99 -10.22 -4.03
CA LEU A 134 11.70 -11.49 -3.97
C LEU A 134 13.20 -11.31 -4.14
N SER A 135 13.65 -10.51 -5.12
CA SER A 135 15.07 -10.28 -5.37
C SER A 135 15.76 -9.55 -4.21
N PHE A 136 15.06 -8.56 -3.62
CA PHE A 136 15.52 -7.87 -2.42
C PHE A 136 15.64 -8.81 -1.22
N TYR A 137 14.61 -9.63 -0.98
CA TYR A 137 14.65 -10.63 0.10
C TYR A 137 15.81 -11.62 -0.10
N THR A 138 16.00 -12.16 -1.31
CA THR A 138 17.06 -13.15 -1.56
C THR A 138 18.45 -12.58 -1.38
N SER A 139 18.66 -11.32 -1.77
CA SER A 139 19.96 -10.65 -1.63
C SER A 139 20.34 -10.29 -0.19
N HIS A 140 19.35 -10.16 0.70
CA HIS A 140 19.53 -9.81 2.12
C HIS A 140 18.97 -10.90 3.05
N SER A 141 18.99 -12.16 2.59
CA SER A 141 18.35 -13.27 3.29
C SER A 141 19.05 -13.62 4.61
N ASP A 142 20.34 -13.32 4.76
CA ASP A 142 21.09 -13.51 5.99
C ASP A 142 20.64 -12.53 7.08
N GLU A 143 20.41 -11.26 6.74
CA GLU A 143 19.89 -10.26 7.67
C GLU A 143 18.40 -10.46 7.96
N LEU A 144 17.65 -10.97 6.97
CA LEU A 144 16.23 -11.28 7.08
C LEU A 144 15.95 -12.73 7.51
N HIS A 145 16.95 -13.48 8.00
CA HIS A 145 16.82 -14.92 8.33
C HIS A 145 15.67 -15.24 9.29
N GLN A 146 15.32 -14.30 10.19
CA GLN A 146 14.20 -14.42 11.12
C GLN A 146 12.83 -14.47 10.42
N MET A 147 12.78 -14.11 9.13
CA MET A 147 11.59 -14.05 8.29
C MET A 147 11.62 -15.14 7.20
N ARG A 148 12.22 -16.31 7.50
CA ARG A 148 12.45 -17.39 6.53
C ARG A 148 11.23 -17.77 5.69
N ASP A 149 10.05 -17.74 6.31
CA ASP A 149 8.80 -18.15 5.66
C ASP A 149 8.24 -17.10 4.68
N VAL A 150 8.75 -15.86 4.71
CA VAL A 150 8.36 -14.80 3.77
C VAL A 150 8.67 -15.17 2.34
N PHE A 151 9.80 -15.83 2.10
CA PHE A 151 10.17 -16.25 0.75
C PHE A 151 9.08 -17.10 0.11
N ALA A 152 8.54 -18.08 0.85
CA ALA A 152 7.50 -18.96 0.35
C ALA A 152 6.23 -18.18 0.01
N VAL A 153 5.86 -17.19 0.84
CA VAL A 153 4.70 -16.34 0.62
C VAL A 153 4.89 -15.40 -0.57
N LEU A 154 6.04 -14.73 -0.70
CA LEU A 154 6.38 -13.87 -1.83
C LEU A 154 6.42 -14.64 -3.15
N ASN A 155 7.08 -15.81 -3.15
CA ASN A 155 7.16 -16.65 -4.34
C ASN A 155 5.78 -17.14 -4.77
N LYS A 156 4.92 -17.51 -3.80
CA LYS A 156 3.54 -17.89 -4.09
C LYS A 156 2.74 -16.72 -4.68
N ALA A 157 2.86 -15.52 -4.10
CA ALA A 157 2.21 -14.31 -4.62
C ALA A 157 2.57 -14.07 -6.10
N LYS A 158 3.87 -14.11 -6.42
CA LYS A 158 4.38 -13.97 -7.80
C LYS A 158 3.82 -15.03 -8.75
N GLN A 159 3.81 -16.31 -8.37
CA GLN A 159 3.36 -17.41 -9.23
C GLN A 159 1.85 -17.38 -9.52
N GLU A 160 1.08 -16.88 -8.57
CA GLU A 160 -0.37 -16.79 -8.72
C GLU A 160 -0.79 -15.56 -9.54
N THR A 161 0.04 -14.51 -9.64
CA THR A 161 -0.21 -13.37 -10.55
C THR A 161 -0.28 -13.83 -12.00
N LYS A 162 -1.40 -13.50 -12.66
CA LYS A 162 -1.68 -13.88 -14.05
C LYS A 162 -1.55 -12.70 -14.98
N ASN A 163 -1.15 -12.93 -16.23
CA ASN A 163 -1.06 -11.86 -17.23
C ASN A 163 -2.45 -11.63 -17.86
N PRO A 164 -3.07 -10.45 -17.68
CA PRO A 164 -4.40 -10.16 -18.24
C PRO A 164 -4.44 -10.19 -19.77
N TYR A 165 -3.35 -9.79 -20.45
CA TYR A 165 -3.27 -9.84 -21.91
C TYR A 165 -3.21 -11.27 -22.42
N ALA A 166 -2.50 -12.16 -21.72
CA ALA A 166 -2.51 -13.58 -22.05
C ALA A 166 -3.92 -14.17 -21.90
N ALA A 167 -4.66 -13.80 -20.87
CA ALA A 167 -6.06 -14.19 -20.70
C ALA A 167 -6.93 -13.72 -21.88
N ALA A 168 -6.79 -12.46 -22.30
CA ALA A 168 -7.51 -11.91 -23.45
C ALA A 168 -7.21 -12.68 -24.75
N VAL A 169 -5.93 -12.92 -25.04
CA VAL A 169 -5.49 -13.68 -26.23
C VAL A 169 -6.04 -15.11 -26.21
N LEU A 170 -5.99 -15.79 -25.05
CA LEU A 170 -6.57 -17.12 -24.90
C LEU A 170 -8.08 -17.11 -25.19
N SER A 171 -8.82 -16.16 -24.62
CA SER A 171 -10.25 -15.99 -24.87
C SER A 171 -10.59 -15.59 -26.31
N ALA A 172 -9.66 -14.97 -27.04
CA ALA A 172 -9.80 -14.61 -28.44
C ALA A 172 -9.53 -15.77 -29.40
N ILE A 173 -8.82 -16.82 -28.94
CA ILE A 173 -8.65 -18.07 -29.69
C ILE A 173 -9.82 -19.00 -29.38
N LEU A 174 -10.14 -19.15 -28.10
CA LEU A 174 -11.19 -20.03 -27.61
C LEU A 174 -12.00 -19.31 -26.53
N PRO A 175 -13.29 -18.98 -26.78
CA PRO A 175 -14.15 -18.35 -25.80
C PRO A 175 -14.11 -19.05 -24.45
N GLY A 176 -13.96 -18.28 -23.36
CA GLY A 176 -13.85 -18.80 -22.00
C GLY A 176 -12.45 -19.25 -21.55
N ALA A 177 -11.50 -19.49 -22.45
CA ALA A 177 -10.17 -19.99 -22.08
C ALA A 177 -9.38 -19.00 -21.20
N GLY A 178 -9.51 -17.70 -21.43
CA GLY A 178 -8.89 -16.67 -20.60
C GLY A 178 -9.40 -16.66 -19.16
N HIS A 179 -10.71 -16.88 -18.97
CA HIS A 179 -11.30 -17.00 -17.63
C HIS A 179 -10.76 -18.26 -16.92
N MET A 180 -10.66 -19.40 -17.62
CA MET A 180 -10.09 -20.62 -17.04
C MET A 180 -8.61 -20.44 -16.67
N TYR A 181 -7.83 -19.73 -17.48
CA TYR A 181 -6.45 -19.33 -17.16
C TYR A 181 -6.37 -18.50 -15.88
N ALA A 182 -7.34 -17.60 -15.66
CA ALA A 182 -7.50 -16.82 -14.44
C ALA A 182 -8.19 -17.59 -13.29
N ARG A 183 -8.38 -18.92 -13.42
CA ARG A 183 -9.07 -19.81 -12.46
C ARG A 183 -10.56 -19.50 -12.25
N HIS A 184 -11.17 -18.74 -13.16
CA HIS A 184 -12.61 -18.45 -13.21
C HIS A 184 -13.32 -19.46 -14.10
N TYR A 185 -13.40 -20.71 -13.66
CA TYR A 185 -13.94 -21.80 -14.47
C TYR A 185 -15.42 -21.62 -14.84
N ALA A 186 -16.24 -21.12 -13.91
CA ALA A 186 -17.66 -20.87 -14.15
C ALA A 186 -17.87 -19.82 -15.25
N ASP A 187 -17.19 -18.67 -15.15
CA ASP A 187 -17.23 -17.61 -16.16
C ASP A 187 -16.73 -18.11 -17.51
N GLY A 188 -15.71 -18.97 -17.51
CA GLY A 188 -15.18 -19.60 -18.71
C GLY A 188 -16.21 -20.49 -19.42
N ILE A 189 -16.90 -21.36 -18.68
CA ILE A 189 -17.95 -22.23 -19.23
C ILE A 189 -19.11 -21.39 -19.76
N VAL A 190 -19.58 -20.39 -19.00
CA VAL A 190 -20.67 -19.50 -19.41
C VAL A 190 -20.29 -18.78 -20.70
N SER A 191 -19.09 -18.19 -20.77
CA SER A 191 -18.61 -17.49 -21.97
C SER A 191 -18.57 -18.40 -23.19
N PHE A 192 -18.06 -19.62 -23.03
CA PHE A 192 -18.01 -20.61 -24.10
C PHE A 192 -19.40 -20.96 -24.63
N VAL A 193 -20.32 -21.30 -23.72
CA VAL A 193 -21.69 -21.70 -24.08
C VAL A 193 -22.43 -20.53 -24.74
N THR A 194 -22.33 -19.31 -24.20
CA THR A 194 -22.99 -18.13 -24.77
C THR A 194 -22.52 -17.85 -26.18
N VAL A 195 -21.21 -17.85 -26.43
CA VAL A 195 -20.66 -17.61 -27.77
C VAL A 195 -21.02 -18.76 -28.72
N ALA A 196 -20.98 -20.01 -28.26
CA ALA A 196 -21.35 -21.18 -29.07
C ALA A 196 -22.84 -21.14 -29.50
N ILE A 197 -23.75 -20.76 -28.60
CA ILE A 197 -25.17 -20.60 -28.91
C ILE A 197 -25.39 -19.50 -29.95
N LEU A 198 -24.77 -18.33 -29.77
CA LEU A 198 -24.91 -17.21 -30.71
C LEU A 198 -24.33 -17.54 -32.09
N ALA A 199 -23.14 -18.14 -32.12
CA ALA A 199 -22.52 -18.60 -33.36
C ALA A 199 -23.38 -19.67 -34.06
N GLY A 200 -23.92 -20.63 -33.30
CA GLY A 200 -24.84 -21.64 -33.82
C GLY A 200 -26.13 -21.04 -34.39
N ALA A 201 -26.73 -20.07 -33.70
CA ALA A 201 -27.91 -19.35 -34.17
C ALA A 201 -27.63 -18.56 -35.46
N THR A 202 -26.46 -17.93 -35.56
CA THR A 202 -26.00 -17.23 -36.77
C THR A 202 -25.84 -18.20 -37.94
N TYR A 203 -25.17 -19.33 -37.72
CA TYR A 203 -24.98 -20.36 -38.73
C TYR A 203 -26.30 -20.94 -39.23
N PHE A 204 -27.21 -21.29 -38.31
CA PHE A 204 -28.52 -21.84 -38.68
C PHE A 204 -29.41 -20.84 -39.43
N SER A 205 -29.31 -19.55 -39.07
CA SER A 205 -30.04 -18.48 -39.78
C SER A 205 -29.52 -18.30 -41.21
N TYR A 206 -28.20 -18.43 -41.41
CA TYR A 206 -27.58 -18.45 -42.72
C TYR A 206 -28.06 -19.64 -43.56
N THR A 207 -28.01 -20.87 -43.03
CA THR A 207 -28.39 -22.08 -43.79
C THR A 207 -29.88 -22.11 -44.15
N LYS A 208 -30.74 -21.46 -43.36
CA LYS A 208 -32.17 -21.32 -43.64
C LYS A 208 -32.52 -20.14 -44.57
N GLY A 209 -31.53 -19.36 -45.01
CA GLY A 209 -31.76 -18.20 -45.86
C GLY A 209 -32.51 -17.05 -45.17
N ASN A 210 -32.55 -17.02 -43.84
CA ASN A 210 -33.17 -15.92 -43.10
C ASN A 210 -32.16 -14.78 -42.89
N THR A 211 -32.07 -13.91 -43.88
CA THR A 211 -31.12 -12.79 -43.93
C THR A 211 -31.24 -11.85 -42.72
N GLY A 212 -32.46 -11.58 -42.25
CA GLY A 212 -32.68 -10.71 -41.08
C GLY A 212 -32.10 -11.30 -39.80
N LEU A 213 -32.40 -12.58 -39.53
CA LEU A 213 -31.85 -13.28 -38.37
C LEU A 213 -30.34 -13.49 -38.48
N PHE A 214 -29.81 -13.75 -39.68
CA PHE A 214 -28.37 -13.89 -39.90
C PHE A 214 -27.60 -12.64 -39.46
N TYR A 215 -28.00 -11.45 -39.93
CA TYR A 215 -27.32 -10.22 -39.54
C TYR A 215 -27.51 -9.89 -38.05
N THR A 216 -28.70 -10.14 -37.51
CA THR A 216 -29.00 -9.89 -36.10
C THR A 216 -28.17 -10.80 -35.19
N CYS A 217 -28.22 -12.12 -35.39
CA CYS A 217 -27.44 -13.08 -34.61
C CYS A 217 -25.94 -12.91 -34.85
N GLY A 218 -25.50 -12.57 -36.07
CA GLY A 218 -24.11 -12.32 -36.39
C GLY A 218 -23.56 -11.10 -35.65
N ALA A 219 -24.32 -10.00 -35.61
CA ALA A 219 -23.98 -8.82 -34.82
C ALA A 219 -23.90 -9.14 -33.32
N LEU A 220 -24.88 -9.87 -32.78
CA LEU A 220 -24.85 -10.32 -31.38
C LEU A 220 -23.67 -11.24 -31.07
N THR A 221 -23.33 -12.15 -31.99
CA THR A 221 -22.17 -13.03 -31.86
C THR A 221 -20.89 -12.22 -31.81
N ALA A 222 -20.72 -11.24 -32.72
CA ALA A 222 -19.54 -10.38 -32.74
C ALA A 222 -19.39 -9.57 -31.44
N ILE A 223 -20.49 -8.95 -30.96
CA ILE A 223 -20.52 -8.21 -29.70
C ILE A 223 -20.21 -9.13 -28.52
N GLY A 224 -20.86 -10.29 -28.44
CA GLY A 224 -20.65 -11.26 -27.37
C GLY A 224 -19.23 -11.82 -27.35
N TYR A 225 -18.64 -12.06 -28.53
CA TYR A 225 -17.26 -12.52 -28.66
C TYR A 225 -16.27 -11.47 -28.14
N ALA A 226 -16.43 -10.22 -28.57
CA ALA A 226 -15.61 -9.10 -28.08
C ALA A 226 -15.78 -8.90 -26.57
N GLY A 227 -17.02 -9.02 -26.07
CA GLY A 227 -17.35 -8.98 -24.64
C GLY A 227 -16.63 -10.05 -23.84
N ASN A 228 -16.58 -11.30 -24.32
CA ASN A 228 -15.85 -12.40 -23.67
C ASN A 228 -14.32 -12.14 -23.58
N VAL A 229 -13.73 -11.56 -24.62
CA VAL A 229 -12.29 -11.21 -24.61
C VAL A 229 -12.01 -10.12 -23.58
N TYR A 230 -12.84 -9.07 -23.59
CA TYR A 230 -12.74 -7.98 -22.64
C TYR A 230 -12.99 -8.44 -21.19
N SER A 231 -14.01 -9.27 -20.96
CA SER A 231 -14.32 -9.77 -19.62
C SER A 231 -13.23 -10.68 -19.08
N ALA A 232 -12.57 -11.49 -19.93
CA ALA A 232 -11.43 -12.30 -19.48
C ALA A 232 -10.27 -11.43 -18.99
N TYR A 233 -10.00 -10.32 -19.69
CA TYR A 233 -8.97 -9.35 -19.29
C TYR A 233 -9.31 -8.71 -17.94
N THR A 234 -10.52 -8.15 -17.79
CA THR A 234 -10.91 -7.44 -16.57
C THR A 234 -11.09 -8.37 -15.38
N SER A 235 -11.63 -9.57 -15.57
CA SER A 235 -11.69 -10.59 -14.52
C SER A 235 -10.30 -10.95 -14.02
N THR A 236 -9.31 -11.14 -14.91
CA THR A 236 -7.93 -11.43 -14.50
C THR A 236 -7.31 -10.28 -13.69
N LEU A 237 -7.54 -9.03 -14.09
CA LEU A 237 -7.09 -7.85 -13.32
C LEU A 237 -7.69 -7.84 -11.91
N HIS A 238 -8.99 -8.06 -11.80
CA HIS A 238 -9.69 -8.07 -10.52
C HIS A 238 -9.19 -9.21 -9.62
N SER A 239 -9.01 -10.43 -10.17
CA SER A 239 -8.48 -11.57 -9.40
C SER A 239 -7.05 -11.29 -8.91
N ASN A 240 -6.21 -10.69 -9.75
CA ASN A 240 -4.87 -10.25 -9.34
C ASN A 240 -4.92 -9.22 -8.22
N GLU A 241 -5.82 -8.23 -8.29
CA GLU A 241 -5.95 -7.20 -7.26
C GLU A 241 -6.37 -7.79 -5.91
N LEU A 242 -7.38 -8.67 -5.89
CA LEU A 242 -7.83 -9.36 -4.69
C LEU A 242 -6.70 -10.19 -4.06
N MET A 243 -6.00 -10.95 -4.89
CA MET A 243 -4.87 -11.78 -4.49
C MET A 243 -3.69 -10.93 -3.98
N ASN A 244 -3.37 -9.84 -4.68
CA ASN A 244 -2.32 -8.91 -4.29
C ASN A 244 -2.63 -8.27 -2.93
N SER A 245 -3.87 -7.86 -2.70
CA SER A 245 -4.34 -7.32 -1.42
C SER A 245 -4.25 -8.36 -0.30
N TYR A 246 -4.64 -9.62 -0.58
CA TYR A 246 -4.51 -10.73 0.36
C TYR A 246 -3.05 -10.97 0.78
N TYR A 247 -2.14 -11.12 -0.19
CA TYR A 247 -0.72 -11.37 0.11
C TYR A 247 -0.06 -10.18 0.80
N ARG A 248 -0.34 -8.94 0.37
CA ARG A 248 0.15 -7.74 1.06
C ARG A 248 -0.27 -7.74 2.53
N THR A 249 -1.56 -7.99 2.81
CA THR A 249 -2.08 -8.00 4.17
C THR A 249 -1.45 -9.11 5.00
N LYS A 250 -1.35 -10.32 4.44
CA LYS A 250 -0.70 -11.46 5.08
C LYS A 250 0.75 -11.16 5.43
N ILE A 251 1.53 -10.66 4.47
CA ILE A 251 2.95 -10.38 4.67
C ILE A 251 3.16 -9.27 5.71
N ASN A 252 2.35 -8.22 5.63
CA ASN A 252 2.41 -7.11 6.59
C ASN A 252 2.11 -7.58 8.02
N ASN A 253 1.09 -8.42 8.20
CA ASN A 253 0.68 -8.89 9.52
C ASN A 253 1.61 -9.95 10.10
N GLU A 254 2.14 -10.86 9.29
CA GLU A 254 2.95 -11.97 9.79
C GLU A 254 4.43 -11.61 9.95
N PHE A 255 4.96 -10.68 9.13
CA PHE A 255 6.41 -10.51 9.01
C PHE A 255 6.90 -9.07 9.09
N LEU A 256 6.16 -8.12 8.53
CA LEU A 256 6.59 -6.72 8.45
C LEU A 256 6.02 -5.85 9.58
N GLN A 257 5.59 -6.46 10.68
CA GLN A 257 5.23 -5.70 11.88
C GLN A 257 6.49 -5.09 12.51
N TYR A 258 6.55 -3.76 12.49
CA TYR A 258 7.46 -2.94 13.28
C TYR A 258 6.74 -1.64 13.66
N SER A 259 7.13 -1.05 14.78
CA SER A 259 6.60 0.25 15.19
C SER A 259 7.70 1.29 15.08
N LEU A 260 7.44 2.36 14.32
CA LEU A 260 8.30 3.55 14.31
C LEU A 260 8.14 4.38 15.58
N GLU A 261 7.21 4.00 16.47
CA GLU A 261 7.05 4.57 17.81
C GLU A 261 8.31 4.44 18.66
N ILE A 262 9.17 3.45 18.38
CA ILE A 262 10.44 3.26 19.09
C ILE A 262 11.33 4.51 19.06
N PHE A 263 11.19 5.36 18.04
CA PHE A 263 11.94 6.60 17.89
C PHE A 263 11.29 7.80 18.58
N LEU A 264 10.10 7.66 19.18
CA LEU A 264 9.54 8.68 20.06
C LEU A 264 10.35 8.80 21.35
N PRO A 265 10.36 9.98 22.01
CA PRO A 265 10.94 10.13 23.33
C PRO A 265 10.31 9.19 24.35
N GLU A 266 11.11 8.60 25.25
CA GLU A 266 10.62 7.65 26.26
C GLU A 266 9.52 8.22 27.16
N TRP A 267 9.56 9.52 27.49
CA TRP A 267 8.54 10.15 28.32
C TRP A 267 7.17 10.30 27.63
N MET A 268 7.14 10.16 26.29
CA MET A 268 5.92 10.28 25.49
C MET A 268 5.20 8.93 25.33
N LYS A 269 5.95 7.83 25.38
CA LYS A 269 5.46 6.44 25.27
C LYS A 269 4.61 6.04 26.49
#